data_AF-A0A7S0HR16-F1
#
_entry.id   AF-A0A7S0HR16-F1
#
_cell.length_a   1.000
_cell.length_b   1.000
_cell.length_c   1.000
_cell.angle_alpha   90.00
_cell.angle_beta   90.00
_cell.angle_gamma   90.00
#
_symmetry.space_group_name_H-M   'P 1'
#
loop_
_entity.id
_entity.type
_entity.pdbx_description
1 polymer ?
#
loop_
_entity_poly.entity_id
_entity_poly.type
_entity_poly.pdbx_seq_one_letter_code
_entity_poly.pdbx_strand_id
1 'polypeptide(L)'
;DLCVPFVKYMISNELPRGSSETTLFNVPSVASSLCAAACQMTGDEYLNLTLRPLVDQICSGEADFEVDMQHITAEESYEVNLDNLTKAVQWFLDTVIISIGDVPPLLRTIATHVYNLLGEKRRPEAQKVVGCFFLKNYICPAVRSPHLFHLTSRSVDERSGRALAVIGSAMQYAFFGEDDSGFPVAVKQVTLQYHDRLVEMIENLGTATASASESSLAEVEMAVDEEEDVLALR
;
A
#
# COMPACT_ATOMS: atom_id res chain seq x y z
N ASP A 1 -12.40 12.73 -18.45
CA ASP A 1 -11.54 12.47 -17.28
C ASP A 1 -10.31 11.71 -17.77
N LEU A 2 -9.15 12.36 -17.91
CA LEU A 2 -7.96 11.81 -18.61
C LEU A 2 -6.95 11.13 -17.68
N CYS A 3 -7.21 11.13 -16.37
CA CYS A 3 -6.27 10.61 -15.36
C CYS A 3 -6.03 9.11 -15.51
N VAL A 4 -7.10 8.31 -15.59
CA VAL A 4 -7.02 6.84 -15.69
C VAL A 4 -6.30 6.39 -16.97
N PRO A 5 -6.68 6.84 -18.19
CA PRO A 5 -5.99 6.43 -19.42
C PRO A 5 -4.51 6.81 -19.42
N PHE A 6 -4.17 7.99 -18.90
CA PHE A 6 -2.78 8.45 -18.85
C PHE A 6 -1.93 7.63 -17.86
N VAL A 7 -2.45 7.32 -16.67
CA VAL A 7 -1.77 6.45 -15.69
C VAL A 7 -1.57 5.06 -16.29
N LYS A 8 -2.62 4.47 -16.90
CA LYS A 8 -2.52 3.18 -17.59
C LYS A 8 -1.44 3.19 -18.68
N TYR A 9 -1.39 4.24 -19.51
CA TYR A 9 -0.39 4.40 -20.57
C TYR A 9 1.04 4.42 -20.03
N MET A 10 1.29 5.22 -18.98
CA MET A 10 2.61 5.32 -18.37
C MET A 10 3.05 4.00 -17.74
N ILE A 11 2.15 3.29 -17.07
CA ILE A 11 2.40 1.94 -16.54
C ILE A 11 2.77 0.97 -17.67
N SER A 12 2.00 0.96 -18.76
CA SER A 12 2.25 0.08 -19.92
C SER A 12 3.61 0.34 -20.58
N ASN A 13 4.10 1.59 -20.56
CA ASN A 13 5.38 1.97 -21.14
C ASN A 13 6.58 1.63 -20.23
N GLU A 14 6.41 1.78 -18.92
CA GLU A 14 7.49 1.51 -17.95
C GLU A 14 7.59 0.02 -17.56
N LEU A 15 6.54 -0.77 -17.83
CA LEU A 15 6.56 -2.21 -17.61
C LEU A 15 7.40 -2.90 -18.71
N PRO A 16 8.57 -3.48 -18.39
CA PRO A 16 9.44 -4.05 -19.41
C PRO A 16 8.77 -5.26 -20.07
N ARG A 17 8.74 -5.22 -21.41
CA ARG A 17 8.29 -6.34 -22.24
C ARG A 17 9.41 -7.39 -22.30
N GLY A 18 9.38 -8.38 -21.41
CA GLY A 18 10.20 -9.59 -21.53
C GLY A 18 11.44 -9.71 -20.62
N SER A 19 11.63 -8.86 -19.61
CA SER A 19 12.61 -9.11 -18.54
C SER A 19 11.93 -9.76 -17.31
N SER A 20 12.63 -10.65 -16.62
CA SER A 20 12.18 -11.27 -15.37
C SER A 20 12.35 -10.37 -14.14
N GLU A 21 12.97 -9.20 -14.30
CA GLU A 21 13.19 -8.23 -13.24
C GLU A 21 12.41 -6.96 -13.58
N THR A 22 11.19 -6.84 -13.05
CA THR A 22 10.43 -5.59 -13.11
C THR A 22 10.76 -4.73 -11.91
N THR A 23 11.18 -3.50 -12.20
CA THR A 23 11.50 -2.46 -11.21
C THR A 23 10.35 -1.46 -11.05
N LEU A 24 9.23 -1.64 -11.77
CA LEU A 24 8.07 -0.75 -11.73
C LEU A 24 7.59 -0.61 -10.27
N PHE A 25 7.47 0.64 -9.82
CA PHE A 25 7.18 1.04 -8.44
C PHE A 25 8.21 0.63 -7.38
N ASN A 26 9.26 -0.10 -7.72
CA ASN A 26 10.37 -0.37 -6.80
C ASN A 26 11.38 0.80 -6.77
N VAL A 27 11.46 1.56 -7.86
CA VAL A 27 12.32 2.74 -8.04
C VAL A 27 11.45 3.95 -8.41
N PRO A 28 11.81 5.18 -8.00
CA PRO A 28 11.12 6.39 -8.45
C PRO A 28 11.09 6.50 -9.99
N SER A 29 9.92 6.78 -10.54
CA SER A 29 9.66 6.91 -11.97
C SER A 29 8.50 7.85 -12.23
N VAL A 30 8.17 8.12 -13.49
CA VAL A 30 7.02 8.96 -13.83
C VAL A 30 5.73 8.22 -13.51
N ALA A 31 5.63 6.92 -13.83
CA ALA A 31 4.47 6.12 -13.47
C ALA A 31 4.29 6.03 -11.95
N SER A 32 5.36 5.88 -11.17
CA SER A 32 5.25 5.83 -9.71
C SER A 32 4.82 7.16 -9.10
N SER A 33 5.29 8.29 -9.65
CA SER A 33 4.87 9.63 -9.23
C SER A 33 3.39 9.90 -9.55
N LEU A 34 2.92 9.47 -10.73
CA LEU A 34 1.51 9.59 -11.10
C LEU A 34 0.60 8.72 -10.23
N CYS A 35 1.04 7.50 -9.91
CA CYS A 35 0.32 6.61 -9.01
C CYS A 35 0.26 7.19 -7.58
N ALA A 36 1.35 7.80 -7.10
CA ALA A 36 1.35 8.49 -5.81
C ALA A 36 0.36 9.67 -5.80
N ALA A 37 0.28 10.44 -6.89
CA ALA A 37 -0.73 11.49 -7.03
C ALA A 37 -2.16 10.93 -7.03
N ALA A 38 -2.41 9.80 -7.71
CA ALA A 38 -3.72 9.13 -7.68
C ALA A 38 -4.12 8.67 -6.27
N CYS A 39 -3.15 8.15 -5.51
CA CYS A 39 -3.31 7.83 -4.09
C CYS A 39 -3.69 9.06 -3.28
N GLN A 40 -3.00 10.19 -3.44
CA GLN A 40 -3.33 11.43 -2.72
C GLN A 40 -4.70 12.00 -3.12
N MET A 41 -5.09 11.87 -4.39
CA MET A 41 -6.35 12.44 -4.89
C MET A 41 -7.59 11.70 -4.39
N THR A 42 -7.52 10.38 -4.26
CA THR A 42 -8.70 9.53 -3.96
C THR A 42 -8.58 8.73 -2.66
N GLY A 43 -7.41 8.76 -2.05
CA GLY A 43 -7.05 7.88 -0.95
C GLY A 43 -7.26 8.44 0.45
N ASP A 44 -7.39 9.76 0.59
CA ASP A 44 -7.47 10.42 1.90
C ASP A 44 -8.61 9.86 2.78
N GLU A 45 -9.81 9.68 2.21
CA GLU A 45 -10.95 9.12 2.94
C GLU A 45 -10.68 7.67 3.37
N TYR A 46 -10.15 6.86 2.46
CA TYR A 46 -9.78 5.47 2.75
C TYR A 46 -8.74 5.37 3.86
N LEU A 47 -7.67 6.17 3.82
CA LEU A 47 -6.66 6.18 4.88
C LEU A 47 -7.24 6.66 6.21
N ASN A 48 -8.10 7.67 6.20
CA ASN A 48 -8.74 8.16 7.42
C ASN A 48 -9.67 7.12 8.06
N LEU A 49 -10.38 6.32 7.27
CA LEU A 49 -11.23 5.26 7.83
C LEU A 49 -10.40 4.06 8.31
N THR A 50 -9.32 3.72 7.60
CA THR A 50 -8.54 2.51 7.84
C THR A 50 -7.42 2.69 8.86
N LEU A 51 -6.61 3.76 8.76
CA LEU A 51 -5.35 3.89 9.51
C LEU A 51 -5.41 4.93 10.62
N ARG A 52 -6.20 6.01 10.48
CA ARG A 52 -6.24 7.08 11.48
C ARG A 52 -6.57 6.60 12.89
N PRO A 53 -7.58 5.73 13.13
CA PRO A 53 -7.88 5.26 14.48
C PRO A 53 -6.69 4.55 15.13
N LEU A 54 -5.93 3.78 14.35
CA LEU A 54 -4.73 3.08 14.82
C LEU A 54 -3.59 4.05 15.09
N VAL A 55 -3.36 5.02 14.20
CA VAL A 55 -2.34 6.06 14.38
C VAL A 55 -2.64 6.91 15.62
N ASP A 56 -3.89 7.32 15.81
CA ASP A 56 -4.32 8.09 16.98
C ASP A 56 -4.15 7.27 18.27
N GLN A 57 -4.34 5.94 18.23
CA GLN A 57 -4.07 5.06 19.36
C GLN A 57 -2.58 4.99 19.71
N ILE A 58 -1.69 4.89 18.73
CA ILE A 58 -0.24 4.94 18.97
C ILE A 58 0.16 6.29 19.59
N CYS A 59 -0.43 7.39 19.09
CA CYS A 59 -0.13 8.75 19.55
C CYS A 59 -0.89 9.17 20.81
N SER A 60 -1.68 8.27 21.43
CA SER A 60 -2.54 8.60 22.57
C SER A 60 -1.76 8.79 23.87
N GLY A 61 -0.59 8.14 23.99
CA GLY A 61 0.17 8.04 25.23
C GLY A 61 -0.42 7.09 26.28
N GLU A 62 -1.46 6.32 25.93
CA GLU A 62 -2.06 5.32 26.84
C GLU A 62 -1.17 4.08 27.04
N ALA A 63 -0.31 3.79 26.07
CA ALA A 63 0.64 2.68 26.09
C ALA A 63 1.97 3.13 25.47
N ASP A 64 3.04 2.44 25.84
CA ASP A 64 4.37 2.64 25.29
C ASP A 64 4.75 1.46 24.37
N PHE A 65 5.52 1.79 23.34
CA PHE A 65 5.89 0.93 22.21
C PHE A 65 7.40 0.97 21.95
N GLU A 66 8.17 1.67 22.79
CA GLU A 66 9.62 1.80 22.63
C GLU A 66 10.33 0.46 22.84
N VAL A 67 11.11 0.06 21.84
CA VAL A 67 11.90 -1.18 21.83
C VAL A 67 13.39 -0.93 21.61
N ASP A 68 13.81 0.32 21.49
CA ASP A 68 15.22 0.68 21.54
C ASP A 68 15.68 0.82 22.99
N MET A 69 16.57 -0.08 23.42
CA MET A 69 17.15 -0.10 24.76
C MET A 69 17.84 1.22 25.15
N GLN A 70 18.25 2.06 24.19
CA GLN A 70 18.85 3.36 24.46
C GLN A 70 17.82 4.43 24.88
N HIS A 71 16.54 4.22 24.53
CA HIS A 71 15.45 5.16 24.74
C HIS A 71 14.47 4.70 25.83
N ILE A 72 14.63 3.47 26.34
CA ILE A 72 13.87 2.93 27.47
C ILE A 72 14.46 3.44 28.79
N THR A 73 13.59 3.95 29.65
CA THR A 73 13.94 4.42 31.00
C THR A 73 13.96 3.28 32.01
N ALA A 74 14.57 3.48 33.17
CA ALA A 74 14.69 2.45 34.21
C ALA A 74 13.35 1.99 34.81
N GLU A 75 12.27 2.75 34.59
CA GLU A 75 10.92 2.50 35.12
C GLU A 75 10.03 1.78 34.09
N GLU A 76 10.47 1.70 32.83
CA GLU A 76 9.74 1.10 31.72
C GLU A 76 10.12 -0.38 31.55
N SER A 77 9.17 -1.22 31.14
CA SER A 77 9.42 -2.64 30.84
C SER A 77 9.53 -2.84 29.33
N TYR A 78 10.71 -3.26 28.88
CA TYR A 78 10.96 -3.65 27.49
C TYR A 78 9.98 -4.74 27.04
N GLU A 79 9.71 -5.73 27.88
CA GLU A 79 8.82 -6.84 27.54
C GLU A 79 7.38 -6.38 27.31
N VAL A 80 6.88 -5.44 28.13
CA VAL A 80 5.55 -4.86 27.97
C VAL A 80 5.49 -4.02 26.69
N ASN A 81 6.50 -3.19 26.42
CA ASN A 81 6.54 -2.37 25.22
C ASN A 81 6.65 -3.23 23.95
N LEU A 82 7.43 -4.30 23.99
CA LEU A 82 7.55 -5.27 22.91
C LEU A 82 6.22 -5.97 22.62
N ASP A 83 5.49 -6.37 23.66
CA ASP A 83 4.15 -6.97 23.52
C ASP A 83 3.15 -5.97 22.93
N ASN A 84 3.14 -4.73 23.42
CA ASN A 84 2.32 -3.64 22.87
C ASN A 84 2.61 -3.39 21.38
N LEU A 85 3.89 -3.29 21.01
CA LEU A 85 4.32 -3.08 19.63
C LEU A 85 3.95 -4.28 18.74
N THR A 86 4.12 -5.49 19.24
CA THR A 86 3.75 -6.73 18.54
C THR A 86 2.25 -6.73 18.23
N LYS A 87 1.40 -6.41 19.22
CA LYS A 87 -0.05 -6.30 19.05
C LYS A 87 -0.43 -5.18 18.08
N ALA A 88 0.23 -4.02 18.17
CA ALA A 88 0.01 -2.93 17.24
C ALA A 88 0.29 -3.36 15.79
N VAL A 89 1.43 -4.00 15.52
CA VAL A 89 1.76 -4.52 14.18
C VAL A 89 0.67 -5.45 13.64
N GLN A 90 0.20 -6.38 14.49
CA GLN A 90 -0.90 -7.28 14.12
C GLN A 90 -2.18 -6.51 13.78
N TRP A 91 -2.57 -5.52 14.61
CA TRP A 91 -3.75 -4.70 14.36
C TRP A 91 -3.66 -3.91 13.06
N PHE A 92 -2.51 -3.31 12.74
CA PHE A 92 -2.31 -2.62 11.47
C PHE A 92 -2.41 -3.58 10.28
N LEU A 93 -1.79 -4.76 10.36
CA LEU A 93 -1.85 -5.77 9.30
C LEU A 93 -3.27 -6.30 9.09
N ASP A 94 -3.96 -6.68 10.17
CA ASP A 94 -5.33 -7.18 10.10
C ASP A 94 -6.28 -6.12 9.53
N THR A 95 -6.16 -4.86 9.98
CA THR A 95 -7.02 -3.76 9.53
C THR A 95 -6.83 -3.48 8.04
N VAL A 96 -5.60 -3.47 7.55
CA VAL A 96 -5.33 -3.29 6.11
C VAL A 96 -5.90 -4.45 5.29
N ILE A 97 -5.73 -5.70 5.75
CA ILE A 97 -6.25 -6.88 5.05
C ILE A 97 -7.79 -6.83 4.92
N ILE A 98 -8.50 -6.49 6.00
CA ILE A 98 -9.98 -6.45 5.96
C ILE A 98 -10.52 -5.26 5.17
N SER A 99 -9.77 -4.15 5.09
CA SER A 99 -10.18 -2.93 4.39
C SER A 99 -10.10 -3.01 2.85
N ILE A 100 -9.68 -4.14 2.30
CA ILE A 100 -9.46 -4.29 0.85
C ILE A 100 -10.69 -4.00 -0.01
N GLY A 101 -11.89 -4.18 0.54
CA GLY A 101 -13.15 -3.84 -0.12
C GLY A 101 -13.36 -2.34 -0.30
N ASP A 102 -12.83 -1.54 0.62
CA ASP A 102 -13.02 -0.08 0.68
C ASP A 102 -11.96 0.69 -0.13
N VAL A 103 -11.02 -0.01 -0.75
CA VAL A 103 -9.98 0.61 -1.59
C VAL A 103 -10.63 1.38 -2.74
N PRO A 104 -10.27 2.67 -2.95
CA PRO A 104 -10.89 3.51 -3.96
C PRO A 104 -10.86 2.90 -5.36
N PRO A 105 -11.94 3.07 -6.16
CA PRO A 105 -12.02 2.48 -7.50
C PRO A 105 -10.83 2.81 -8.40
N LEU A 106 -10.30 4.04 -8.35
CA LEU A 106 -9.13 4.46 -9.12
C LEU A 106 -7.90 3.59 -8.82
N LEU A 107 -7.61 3.33 -7.55
CA LEU A 107 -6.45 2.52 -7.15
C LEU A 107 -6.64 1.05 -7.52
N ARG A 108 -7.89 0.55 -7.45
CA ARG A 108 -8.26 -0.78 -7.93
C ARG A 108 -8.04 -0.90 -9.44
N THR A 109 -8.48 0.08 -10.23
CA THR A 109 -8.25 0.11 -11.69
C THR A 109 -6.77 0.09 -12.04
N ILE A 110 -5.92 0.80 -11.29
CA ILE A 110 -4.46 0.77 -11.47
C ILE A 110 -3.91 -0.64 -11.20
N ALA A 111 -4.30 -1.26 -10.09
CA ALA A 111 -3.89 -2.62 -9.75
C ALA A 111 -4.35 -3.65 -10.79
N THR A 112 -5.60 -3.59 -11.21
CA THR A 112 -6.16 -4.47 -12.24
C THR A 112 -5.46 -4.31 -13.58
N HIS A 113 -5.13 -3.08 -13.96
CA HIS A 113 -4.35 -2.83 -15.19
C HIS A 113 -2.99 -3.52 -15.16
N VAL A 114 -2.29 -3.49 -14.03
CA VAL A 114 -1.00 -4.19 -13.86
C VAL A 114 -1.17 -5.71 -14.02
N TYR A 115 -2.19 -6.31 -13.38
CA TYR A 115 -2.47 -7.74 -13.53
C TYR A 115 -2.81 -8.12 -14.97
N ASN A 116 -3.59 -7.30 -15.67
CA ASN A 116 -3.96 -7.54 -17.06
C ASN A 116 -2.75 -7.46 -18.01
N LEU A 117 -1.84 -6.50 -17.81
CA LEU A 117 -0.63 -6.36 -18.64
C LEU A 117 0.34 -7.54 -18.47
N LEU A 118 0.48 -8.03 -17.24
CA LEU A 118 1.41 -9.12 -16.92
C LEU A 118 0.80 -10.49 -17.24
N GLY A 119 -0.51 -10.62 -17.09
CA GLY A 119 -1.28 -11.84 -17.33
C GLY A 119 -0.90 -12.99 -16.38
N GLU A 120 -1.58 -14.12 -16.54
CA GLU A 120 -1.44 -15.26 -15.63
C GLU A 120 -0.01 -15.81 -15.55
N LYS A 121 0.72 -15.78 -16.67
CA LYS A 121 2.10 -16.28 -16.75
C LYS A 121 3.09 -15.50 -15.89
N ARG A 122 2.77 -14.24 -15.56
CA ARG A 122 3.60 -13.36 -14.72
C ARG A 122 2.84 -12.93 -13.46
N ARG A 123 1.90 -13.76 -12.97
CA ARG A 123 1.11 -13.48 -11.75
C ARG A 123 1.98 -13.15 -10.52
N PRO A 124 3.08 -13.88 -10.21
CA PRO A 124 3.94 -13.51 -9.08
C PRO A 124 4.59 -12.13 -9.23
N GLU A 125 4.87 -11.75 -10.47
CA GLU A 125 5.41 -10.43 -10.78
C GLU A 125 4.35 -9.34 -10.59
N ALA A 126 3.11 -9.59 -11.01
CA ALA A 126 1.99 -8.69 -10.80
C ALA A 126 1.71 -8.48 -9.31
N GLN A 127 1.72 -9.55 -8.53
CA GLN A 127 1.64 -9.50 -7.06
C GLN A 127 2.73 -8.60 -6.50
N LYS A 128 4.00 -8.77 -6.91
CA LYS A 128 5.11 -7.93 -6.43
C LYS A 128 4.93 -6.46 -6.81
N VAL A 129 4.57 -6.16 -8.06
CA VAL A 129 4.39 -4.78 -8.55
C VAL A 129 3.23 -4.08 -7.85
N VAL A 130 2.08 -4.75 -7.72
CA VAL A 130 0.91 -4.19 -7.02
C VAL A 130 1.19 -4.07 -5.51
N GLY A 131 1.91 -5.01 -4.92
CA GLY A 131 2.42 -4.88 -3.55
C GLY A 131 3.32 -3.67 -3.38
N CYS A 132 4.23 -3.40 -4.33
CA CYS A 132 5.06 -2.19 -4.32
C CYS A 132 4.20 -0.93 -4.40
N PHE A 133 3.23 -0.89 -5.31
CA PHE A 133 2.31 0.24 -5.44
C PHE A 133 1.52 0.48 -4.14
N PHE A 134 0.85 -0.54 -3.62
CA PHE A 134 -0.12 -0.38 -2.54
C PHE A 134 0.53 -0.40 -1.15
N LEU A 135 1.34 -1.41 -0.84
CA LEU A 135 1.95 -1.52 0.50
C LEU A 135 3.16 -0.61 0.64
N LYS A 136 4.16 -0.75 -0.26
CA LYS A 136 5.46 -0.06 -0.12
C LYS A 136 5.35 1.46 -0.35
N ASN A 137 4.58 1.90 -1.34
CA ASN A 137 4.52 3.31 -1.74
C ASN A 137 3.31 4.08 -1.22
N TYR A 138 2.33 3.40 -0.61
CA TYR A 138 1.12 4.07 -0.14
C TYR A 138 0.82 3.80 1.34
N ILE A 139 0.51 2.55 1.72
CA ILE A 139 0.15 2.22 3.11
C ILE A 139 1.32 2.44 4.07
N CYS A 140 2.49 1.85 3.82
CA CYS A 140 3.61 1.94 4.77
C CYS A 140 4.11 3.38 4.94
N PRO A 141 4.26 4.21 3.89
CA PRO A 141 4.57 5.64 4.05
C PRO A 141 3.52 6.40 4.85
N ALA A 142 2.23 6.10 4.68
CA ALA A 142 1.16 6.70 5.47
C ALA A 142 1.29 6.38 6.96
N VAL A 143 1.67 5.15 7.30
CA VAL A 143 1.95 4.78 8.70
C VAL A 143 3.20 5.48 9.24
N ARG A 144 4.31 5.48 8.49
CA ARG A 144 5.60 6.06 8.95
C ARG A 144 5.57 7.59 9.06
N SER A 145 4.74 8.26 8.27
CA SER A 145 4.69 9.73 8.21
C SER A 145 3.25 10.21 8.12
N PRO A 146 2.43 9.99 9.17
CA PRO A 146 0.98 10.20 9.11
C PRO A 146 0.57 11.65 8.84
N HIS A 147 1.41 12.61 9.21
CA HIS A 147 1.17 14.03 8.92
C HIS A 147 1.18 14.36 7.42
N LEU A 148 1.99 13.65 6.61
CA LEU A 148 2.03 13.83 5.15
C LEU A 148 0.79 13.26 4.44
N PHE A 149 0.02 12.43 5.14
CA PHE A 149 -1.17 11.74 4.63
C PHE A 149 -2.45 12.17 5.37
N HIS A 150 -2.39 13.31 6.08
CA HIS A 150 -3.53 13.88 6.82
C HIS A 150 -4.18 12.91 7.83
N LEU A 151 -3.41 11.94 8.35
CA LEU A 151 -3.89 10.93 9.29
C LEU A 151 -3.95 11.41 10.73
N THR A 152 -3.24 12.49 11.06
CA THR A 152 -3.35 13.12 12.37
C THR A 152 -3.16 14.61 12.24
N SER A 153 -3.94 15.37 13.03
CA SER A 153 -3.78 16.82 13.17
C SER A 153 -2.88 17.19 14.35
N ARG A 154 -2.47 16.20 15.16
CA ARG A 154 -1.59 16.38 16.31
C ARG A 154 -0.14 16.22 15.87
N SER A 155 0.77 16.89 16.57
CA SER A 155 2.19 16.60 16.42
C SER A 155 2.46 15.17 16.89
N VAL A 156 3.05 14.35 16.03
CA VAL A 156 3.57 13.04 16.43
C VAL A 156 4.88 13.29 17.18
N ASP A 157 4.92 12.90 18.46
CA ASP A 157 6.15 12.97 19.25
C ASP A 157 7.18 11.93 18.74
N GLU A 158 8.45 12.12 19.10
CA GLU A 158 9.54 11.26 18.61
C GLU A 158 9.35 9.79 18.95
N ARG A 159 8.73 9.48 20.11
CA ARG A 159 8.53 8.12 20.60
C ARG A 159 7.46 7.41 19.79
N SER A 160 6.31 8.06 19.61
CA SER A 160 5.25 7.61 18.69
C SER A 160 5.77 7.48 17.26
N GLY A 161 6.61 8.40 16.81
CA GLY A 161 7.24 8.37 15.49
C GLY A 161 8.13 7.15 15.27
N ARG A 162 8.95 6.77 16.28
CA ARG A 162 9.77 5.54 16.23
C ARG A 162 8.90 4.29 16.19
N ALA A 163 7.84 4.22 17.00
CA ALA A 163 6.91 3.10 16.99
C ALA A 163 6.25 2.93 15.62
N LEU A 164 5.72 4.01 15.04
CA LEU A 164 5.13 4.02 13.70
C LEU A 164 6.14 3.64 12.60
N ALA A 165 7.40 4.06 12.74
CA ALA A 165 8.48 3.67 11.83
C ALA A 165 8.72 2.15 11.86
N VAL A 166 8.74 1.54 13.05
CA VAL A 166 8.86 0.09 13.20
C VAL A 166 7.63 -0.63 12.65
N ILE A 167 6.42 -0.14 12.94
CA ILE A 167 5.16 -0.73 12.43
C ILE A 167 5.16 -0.73 10.90
N GLY A 168 5.41 0.42 10.27
CA GLY A 168 5.45 0.50 8.81
C GLY A 168 6.57 -0.33 8.19
N SER A 169 7.67 -0.55 8.90
CA SER A 169 8.75 -1.45 8.45
C SER A 169 8.36 -2.93 8.58
N ALA A 170 7.70 -3.31 9.68
CA ALA A 170 7.16 -4.66 9.86
C ALA A 170 6.11 -4.98 8.80
N MET A 171 5.19 -4.07 8.50
CA MET A 171 4.19 -4.27 7.43
C MET A 171 4.83 -4.50 6.06
N GLN A 172 5.88 -3.75 5.73
CA GLN A 172 6.64 -3.97 4.51
C GLN A 172 7.33 -5.34 4.53
N TYR A 173 7.99 -5.70 5.64
CA TYR A 173 8.65 -6.99 5.81
C TYR A 173 7.69 -8.17 5.66
N ALA A 174 6.44 -8.05 6.14
CA ALA A 174 5.40 -9.07 6.03
C ALA A 174 5.17 -9.54 4.60
N PHE A 175 5.21 -8.61 3.65
CA PHE A 175 4.94 -8.91 2.25
C PHE A 175 6.23 -9.21 1.46
N PHE A 176 7.26 -8.39 1.60
CA PHE A 176 8.45 -8.48 0.75
C PHE A 176 9.55 -9.40 1.30
N GLY A 177 9.59 -9.61 2.61
CA GLY A 177 10.69 -10.32 3.27
C GLY A 177 12.06 -9.61 3.15
N GLU A 178 12.12 -8.39 2.62
CA GLU A 178 13.34 -7.58 2.49
C GLU A 178 13.67 -7.00 3.88
N ASP A 179 14.81 -7.42 4.46
CA ASP A 179 15.26 -7.09 5.82
C ASP A 179 16.32 -5.98 5.79
N ASP A 180 15.94 -4.76 6.17
CA ASP A 180 16.86 -3.66 6.47
C ASP A 180 16.57 -3.01 7.85
N SER A 181 15.55 -3.49 8.57
CA SER A 181 14.79 -2.63 9.50
C SER A 181 15.02 -2.88 10.99
N GLY A 182 15.99 -3.72 11.36
CA GLY A 182 16.56 -3.74 12.71
C GLY A 182 15.58 -3.91 13.89
N PHE A 183 14.35 -4.39 13.66
CA PHE A 183 13.33 -4.51 14.70
C PHE A 183 13.33 -5.90 15.37
N PRO A 184 12.74 -6.03 16.58
CA PRO A 184 12.88 -7.24 17.41
C PRO A 184 12.42 -8.54 16.73
N VAL A 185 13.06 -9.65 17.10
CA VAL A 185 12.77 -11.00 16.55
C VAL A 185 11.31 -11.41 16.76
N ALA A 186 10.71 -11.07 17.91
CA ALA A 186 9.30 -11.36 18.18
C ALA A 186 8.36 -10.70 17.14
N VAL A 187 8.65 -9.44 16.78
CA VAL A 187 7.90 -8.72 15.73
C VAL A 187 8.12 -9.39 14.37
N LYS A 188 9.35 -9.80 14.03
CA LYS A 188 9.63 -10.55 12.78
C LYS A 188 8.79 -11.83 12.71
N GLN A 189 8.77 -12.62 13.78
CA GLN A 189 8.08 -13.91 13.83
C GLN A 189 6.58 -13.79 13.64
N VAL A 190 5.93 -12.83 14.30
CA VAL A 190 4.48 -12.65 14.15
C VAL A 190 4.12 -12.14 12.75
N THR A 191 4.96 -11.26 12.20
CA THR A 191 4.73 -10.58 10.92
C THR A 191 4.76 -11.56 9.74
N LEU A 192 5.65 -12.57 9.78
CA LEU A 192 5.72 -13.60 8.74
C LEU A 192 4.46 -14.46 8.62
N GLN A 193 3.64 -14.53 9.67
CA GLN A 193 2.36 -15.26 9.64
C GLN A 193 1.32 -14.58 8.74
N TYR A 194 1.55 -13.34 8.31
CA TYR A 194 0.65 -12.57 7.47
C TYR A 194 0.98 -12.66 5.98
N HIS A 195 2.10 -13.28 5.59
CA HIS A 195 2.57 -13.27 4.20
C HIS A 195 1.51 -13.76 3.22
N ASP A 196 0.98 -14.97 3.42
CA ASP A 196 0.00 -15.59 2.52
C ASP A 196 -1.30 -14.75 2.44
N ARG A 197 -1.75 -14.20 3.57
CA ARG A 197 -2.95 -13.35 3.63
C ARG A 197 -2.75 -12.03 2.89
N LEU A 198 -1.56 -11.44 2.95
CA LEU A 198 -1.24 -10.21 2.21
C LEU A 198 -1.10 -10.49 0.71
N VAL A 199 -0.53 -11.63 0.32
CA VAL A 199 -0.48 -12.08 -1.07
C VAL A 199 -1.89 -12.23 -1.63
N GLU A 200 -2.78 -12.90 -0.91
CA GLU A 200 -4.19 -13.03 -1.26
C GLU A 200 -4.90 -11.67 -1.34
N MET A 201 -4.67 -10.78 -0.37
CA MET A 201 -5.23 -9.43 -0.38
C MET A 201 -4.80 -8.63 -1.62
N ILE A 202 -3.52 -8.65 -1.98
CA ILE A 202 -2.99 -7.95 -3.16
C ILE A 202 -3.53 -8.54 -4.46
N GLU A 203 -3.69 -9.86 -4.50
CA GLU A 203 -4.33 -10.54 -5.60
C GLU A 203 -5.79 -10.12 -5.77
N ASN A 204 -6.55 -10.08 -4.68
CA ASN A 204 -7.93 -9.60 -4.69
C ASN A 204 -8.03 -8.12 -5.09
N LEU A 205 -7.05 -7.29 -4.72
CA LEU A 205 -7.00 -5.90 -5.19
C LEU A 205 -6.89 -5.82 -6.72
N GLY A 206 -6.05 -6.65 -7.32
CA GLY A 206 -5.82 -6.65 -8.76
C GLY A 206 -6.86 -7.43 -9.58
N THR A 207 -7.58 -8.38 -8.98
CA THR A 207 -8.43 -9.32 -9.74
C THR A 207 -9.91 -9.25 -9.40
N ALA A 208 -10.31 -8.57 -8.31
CA ALA A 208 -11.72 -8.37 -8.02
C ALA A 208 -12.37 -7.51 -9.12
N THR A 209 -13.39 -8.06 -9.76
CA THR A 209 -14.22 -7.35 -10.74
C THR A 209 -14.81 -6.11 -10.09
N ALA A 210 -14.63 -4.96 -10.72
CA ALA A 210 -15.26 -3.73 -10.30
C ALA A 210 -16.77 -3.91 -10.38
N SER A 211 -17.43 -4.11 -9.24
CA SER A 211 -18.89 -4.12 -9.21
C SER A 211 -19.43 -2.78 -9.73
N ALA A 212 -20.30 -2.86 -10.75
CA ALA A 212 -21.18 -1.84 -11.32
C ALA A 212 -20.59 -0.58 -11.99
N SER A 213 -19.30 -0.22 -11.82
CA SER A 213 -18.75 1.03 -12.42
C SER A 213 -18.14 0.86 -13.82
N GLU A 214 -17.85 -0.37 -14.25
CA GLU A 214 -17.31 -0.69 -15.58
C GLU A 214 -18.29 -0.41 -16.72
N SER A 215 -19.60 -0.31 -16.45
CA SER A 215 -20.59 0.04 -17.49
C SER A 215 -20.35 1.42 -18.08
N SER A 216 -19.89 2.40 -17.30
CA SER A 216 -19.66 3.77 -17.82
C SER A 216 -18.32 3.95 -18.52
N LEU A 217 -17.31 3.14 -18.16
CA LEU A 217 -15.96 3.24 -18.74
C LEU A 217 -15.83 2.38 -20.00
N ALA A 218 -16.50 1.23 -20.07
CA ALA A 218 -16.58 0.42 -21.29
C ALA A 218 -17.33 1.16 -22.41
N GLU A 219 -18.35 1.97 -22.09
CA GLU A 219 -19.02 2.86 -23.05
C GLU A 219 -18.08 3.94 -23.60
N VAL A 220 -17.11 4.41 -22.80
CA VAL A 220 -16.13 5.42 -23.23
C VAL A 220 -15.00 4.78 -24.03
N GLU A 221 -14.50 3.61 -23.65
CA GLU A 221 -13.46 2.89 -24.42
C GLU A 221 -13.99 2.48 -25.81
N MET A 222 -15.25 2.01 -25.91
CA MET A 222 -15.90 1.74 -27.20
C MET A 222 -16.07 3.01 -28.08
N ALA A 223 -16.35 4.16 -27.49
CA ALA A 223 -16.52 5.41 -28.23
C ALA A 223 -15.20 5.95 -28.79
N VAL A 224 -14.07 5.68 -28.13
CA VAL A 224 -12.74 6.10 -28.60
C VAL A 224 -12.25 5.20 -29.75
N ASP A 225 -12.52 3.88 -29.67
CA ASP A 225 -12.18 2.95 -30.75
C ASP A 225 -13.00 3.22 -32.03
N GLU A 226 -14.29 3.59 -31.90
CA GLU A 226 -15.11 3.98 -33.06
C GLU A 226 -14.62 5.29 -33.71
N GLU A 227 -14.06 6.24 -32.95
CA GLU A 227 -13.48 7.48 -33.52
C GLU A 227 -12.17 7.22 -34.26
N GLU A 228 -11.30 6.33 -33.75
CA GLU A 228 -10.05 5.95 -34.45
C GLU A 228 -10.33 5.22 -35.78
N ASP A 229 -11.31 4.32 -35.82
CA ASP A 229 -11.69 3.61 -37.05
C ASP A 229 -12.29 4.54 -38.11
N VAL A 230 -13.04 5.57 -37.71
CA VAL A 230 -13.59 6.57 -38.64
C VAL A 230 -12.49 7.49 -39.21
N LEU A 231 -11.43 7.76 -38.43
CA LEU A 231 -10.27 8.53 -38.87
C LEU A 231 -9.32 7.72 -39.78
N ALA A 232 -9.26 6.40 -39.64
CA ALA A 232 -8.47 5.52 -40.50
C ALA A 232 -9.08 5.29 -41.91
N LEU A 233 -10.35 5.66 -42.12
CA LEU A 233 -11.10 5.49 -43.36
C LEU A 233 -11.24 6.78 -44.21
N ARG A 234 -10.58 7.89 -43.84
CA ARG A 234 -10.50 9.14 -44.61
C ARG A 234 -9.11 9.36 -45.20
#